data_AF-A0A1G2PDM8-F1
#
_entry.id   AF-A0A1G2PDM8-F1
#
_cell.length_a   1.000
_cell.length_b   1.000
_cell.length_c   1.000
_cell.angle_alpha   90.00
_cell.angle_beta   90.00
_cell.angle_gamma   90.00
#
_symmetry.space_group_name_H-M   'P 1'
#
loop_
_entity.id
_entity.type
_entity.pdbx_description
1 polymer ?
#
loop_
_entity_poly.entity_id
_entity_poly.type
_entity_poly.pdbx_seq_one_letter_code
_entity_poly.pdbx_strand_id
1 'polypeptide(L)'
;MLKSIFKLFLLVIVGISIGLGLFAVFSKAPRYTVSISREELVEIGDIILVKYPVWTSEETARKSFSIYPNTEGQTLWSNDQHALIFIPKYGFESGIDYLTKVTLNNPLFAAIAPLNKKYTFAVKNNIDIKADTSVYSAQITTGKYIDINLKTMILTLFENGQMVKTFPIAGKGKPSRGPTPEGHFRVLRKEPKHKSRLSGVWMPWSLNFSSAGYYIHGWPYWPNGEKIKVAYSLGCVRLFDGQDKELYDWADVGTPVIIHSSALAVLSVPEPVVNDGDIVREISDNSVYLIKQVSNKKFKRHVLTADIEKWYSHLAPFNSKLKIVPDGYLKDFAVSRWIKLAQSDSSIYEIDENVQKHETICNNGSQDCFTIWNLYGWDPDEIYTINEKELEFYARGENVVLKPSPNLAK
;
A
#
# COMPACT_ATOMS: atom_id res chain seq x y z
N MET A 1 77.64 -46.17 9.12
CA MET A 1 76.72 -45.66 10.16
C MET A 1 75.93 -44.45 9.63
N LEU A 2 75.27 -44.57 8.47
CA LEU A 2 74.64 -43.45 7.77
C LEU A 2 73.47 -43.91 6.87
N LYS A 3 72.67 -44.87 7.36
CA LYS A 3 71.46 -45.37 6.67
C LYS A 3 70.22 -45.47 7.58
N SER A 4 70.29 -45.00 8.82
CA SER A 4 69.16 -45.03 9.78
C SER A 4 68.52 -43.65 10.03
N ILE A 5 69.18 -42.54 9.67
CA ILE A 5 68.67 -41.17 9.91
C ILE A 5 67.76 -40.68 8.76
N PHE A 6 67.79 -41.34 7.59
CA PHE A 6 67.00 -40.92 6.42
C PHE A 6 65.58 -41.49 6.36
N LYS A 7 65.21 -42.43 7.25
CA LYS A 7 63.82 -42.95 7.36
C LYS A 7 62.96 -42.18 8.35
N LEU A 8 63.52 -41.25 9.12
CA LEU A 8 62.75 -40.41 10.06
C LEU A 8 62.32 -39.06 9.45
N PHE A 9 62.93 -38.62 8.34
CA PHE A 9 62.51 -37.39 7.65
C PHE A 9 61.48 -37.63 6.53
N LEU A 10 61.29 -38.87 6.07
CA LEU A 10 60.28 -39.21 5.05
C LEU A 10 58.89 -39.51 5.65
N LEU A 11 58.80 -39.74 6.97
CA LEU A 11 57.51 -39.88 7.68
C LEU A 11 56.93 -38.54 8.15
N VAL A 12 57.70 -37.45 8.11
CA VAL A 12 57.21 -36.09 8.44
C VAL A 12 56.66 -35.36 7.23
N ILE A 13 57.08 -35.68 5.99
CA ILE A 13 56.60 -34.99 4.78
C ILE A 13 55.33 -35.63 4.19
N VAL A 14 55.07 -36.91 4.45
CA VAL A 14 53.77 -37.55 4.10
C VAL A 14 52.70 -37.31 5.18
N GLY A 15 53.10 -37.03 6.42
CA GLY A 15 52.19 -36.59 7.49
C GLY A 15 51.72 -35.13 7.37
N ILE A 16 52.48 -34.26 6.70
CA ILE A 16 52.11 -32.85 6.51
C ILE A 16 51.41 -32.59 5.16
N SER A 17 51.50 -33.50 4.20
CA SER A 17 50.85 -33.32 2.88
C SER A 17 49.43 -33.88 2.78
N ILE A 18 48.94 -34.63 3.78
CA ILE A 18 47.51 -34.99 3.91
C ILE A 18 46.80 -34.05 4.89
N GLY A 19 47.54 -33.30 5.72
CA GLY A 19 47.00 -32.30 6.65
C GLY A 19 46.72 -30.92 6.05
N LEU A 20 47.21 -30.61 4.85
CA LEU A 20 47.05 -29.29 4.21
C LEU A 20 46.20 -29.30 2.93
N GLY A 21 45.85 -30.49 2.41
CA GLY A 21 44.85 -30.65 1.34
C GLY A 21 43.39 -30.73 1.83
N LEU A 22 43.19 -30.88 3.14
CA LEU A 22 41.86 -30.90 3.80
C LEU A 22 41.48 -29.56 4.45
N PHE A 23 42.35 -28.56 4.38
CA PHE A 23 42.11 -27.20 4.92
C PHE A 23 41.92 -26.12 3.85
N ALA A 24 41.75 -26.50 2.58
CA ALA A 24 41.28 -25.61 1.51
C ALA A 24 39.83 -25.90 1.07
N VAL A 25 39.11 -26.72 1.84
CA VAL A 25 37.65 -26.65 1.94
C VAL A 25 37.35 -26.03 3.30
N PHE A 26 37.66 -24.74 3.45
CA PHE A 26 37.01 -23.94 4.49
C PHE A 26 35.53 -23.85 4.16
N SER A 27 34.81 -24.90 4.58
CA SER A 27 33.66 -24.79 5.45
C SER A 27 32.77 -23.55 5.21
N LYS A 28 32.04 -23.54 4.09
CA LYS A 28 30.66 -23.05 4.19
C LYS A 28 29.88 -24.08 5.01
N ALA A 29 30.07 -24.05 6.34
CA ALA A 29 29.07 -24.60 7.23
C ALA A 29 27.69 -24.12 6.72
N PRO A 30 26.67 -24.98 6.61
CA PRO A 30 25.35 -24.53 6.20
C PRO A 30 25.02 -23.31 7.03
N ARG A 31 24.63 -22.19 6.40
CA ARG A 31 24.28 -20.98 7.14
C ARG A 31 22.98 -21.28 7.90
N TYR A 32 23.12 -21.80 9.11
CA TYR A 32 22.03 -22.08 10.05
C TYR A 32 21.53 -20.80 10.71
N THR A 33 21.56 -19.67 10.01
CA THR A 33 21.27 -18.37 10.61
C THR A 33 20.07 -17.75 9.92
N VAL A 34 19.09 -17.38 10.73
CA VAL A 34 18.04 -16.45 10.32
C VAL A 34 18.57 -15.04 10.55
N SER A 35 18.53 -14.21 9.51
CA SER A 35 18.79 -12.77 9.64
C SER A 35 17.54 -11.99 9.33
N ILE A 36 17.19 -11.06 10.21
CA ILE A 36 16.10 -10.11 10.01
C ILE A 36 16.75 -8.73 9.86
N SER A 37 16.47 -8.06 8.75
CA SER A 37 16.82 -6.67 8.51
C SER A 37 15.58 -5.88 8.14
N ARG A 38 15.54 -4.61 8.53
CA ARG A 38 14.70 -3.63 7.88
C ARG A 38 15.50 -3.00 6.76
N GLU A 39 14.91 -2.96 5.59
CA GLU A 39 15.50 -2.30 4.42
C GLU A 39 14.51 -1.28 3.89
N GLU A 40 15.05 -0.20 3.36
CA GLU A 40 14.27 0.95 2.90
C GLU A 40 14.50 1.07 1.39
N LEU A 41 13.50 0.67 0.59
CA LEU A 41 13.62 0.65 -0.86
C LEU A 41 12.80 1.77 -1.50
N VAL A 42 13.46 2.69 -2.19
CA VAL A 42 12.89 3.90 -2.82
C VAL A 42 11.55 3.64 -3.52
N GLU A 43 11.41 2.50 -4.18
CA GLU A 43 10.30 2.14 -5.04
C GLU A 43 9.10 1.54 -4.31
N ILE A 44 9.32 0.79 -3.23
CA ILE A 44 8.30 -0.07 -2.63
C ILE A 44 8.01 0.20 -1.15
N GLY A 45 8.81 1.03 -0.50
CA GLY A 45 8.62 1.32 0.91
C GLY A 45 9.58 0.56 1.82
N ASP A 46 9.38 0.76 3.12
CA ASP A 46 10.04 -0.05 4.13
C ASP A 46 9.66 -1.51 3.96
N ILE A 47 10.65 -2.39 4.01
CA ILE A 47 10.45 -3.83 4.04
C ILE A 47 11.11 -4.43 5.26
N ILE A 48 10.60 -5.57 5.69
CA ILE A 48 11.34 -6.51 6.52
C ILE A 48 11.83 -7.64 5.62
N LEU A 49 13.14 -7.78 5.53
CA LEU A 49 13.79 -8.87 4.83
C LEU A 49 14.22 -9.92 5.85
N VAL A 50 13.74 -11.15 5.68
CA VAL A 50 14.10 -12.29 6.52
C VAL A 50 14.80 -13.32 5.65
N LYS A 51 16.11 -13.47 5.80
CA LYS A 51 16.87 -14.53 5.10
C LYS A 51 16.85 -15.79 5.94
N TYR A 52 16.55 -16.91 5.29
CA TYR A 52 16.43 -18.21 5.93
C TYR A 52 17.59 -19.14 5.54
N PRO A 53 17.86 -20.18 6.34
CA PRO A 53 18.70 -21.29 5.91
C PRO A 53 18.15 -21.95 4.64
N VAL A 54 19.03 -22.35 3.73
CA VAL A 54 18.71 -22.89 2.38
C VAL A 54 17.72 -24.06 2.39
N TRP A 55 17.65 -24.81 3.49
CA TRP A 55 16.72 -25.94 3.65
C TRP A 55 15.28 -25.53 4.05
N THR A 56 15.02 -24.25 4.31
CA THR A 56 13.70 -23.77 4.73
C THR A 56 12.76 -23.65 3.53
N SER A 57 11.59 -24.29 3.58
CA SER A 57 10.56 -24.11 2.54
C SER A 57 9.84 -22.76 2.68
N GLU A 58 9.27 -22.25 1.59
CA GLU A 58 8.44 -21.04 1.59
C GLU A 58 7.31 -21.11 2.63
N GLU A 59 6.59 -22.24 2.69
CA GLU A 59 5.50 -22.45 3.64
C GLU A 59 5.97 -22.34 5.10
N THR A 60 7.13 -22.95 5.39
CA THR A 60 7.75 -22.87 6.71
C THR A 60 8.17 -21.45 7.03
N ALA A 61 8.77 -20.74 6.08
CA ALA A 61 9.18 -19.35 6.24
C ALA A 61 7.98 -18.47 6.58
N ARG A 62 6.88 -18.57 5.82
CA ARG A 62 5.64 -17.80 6.04
C ARG A 62 5.03 -18.09 7.42
N LYS A 63 4.92 -19.36 7.82
CA LYS A 63 4.38 -19.75 9.15
C LYS A 63 5.28 -19.34 10.31
N SER A 64 6.58 -19.20 10.09
CA SER A 64 7.56 -18.88 11.13
C SER A 64 7.65 -17.39 11.47
N PHE A 65 7.20 -16.50 10.58
CA PHE A 65 7.35 -15.05 10.69
C PHE A 65 6.13 -14.41 11.39
N SER A 66 6.39 -13.48 12.30
CA SER A 66 5.37 -12.67 12.97
C SER A 66 5.90 -11.25 13.25
N ILE A 67 5.01 -10.27 13.30
CA ILE A 67 5.32 -8.88 13.62
C ILE A 67 4.29 -8.32 14.61
N TYR A 68 4.77 -7.54 15.59
CA TYR A 68 3.96 -6.91 16.64
C TYR A 68 4.28 -5.40 16.72
N PRO A 69 3.29 -4.50 16.84
CA PRO A 69 1.85 -4.78 16.77
C PRO A 69 1.45 -5.39 15.42
N ASN A 70 0.31 -6.09 15.39
CA ASN A 70 -0.14 -6.75 14.17
C ASN A 70 -0.24 -5.71 13.05
N THR A 71 0.54 -5.91 12.00
CA THR A 71 0.69 -4.96 10.90
C THR A 71 0.20 -5.61 9.63
N GLU A 72 -0.84 -5.06 9.01
CA GLU A 72 -1.29 -5.53 7.70
C GLU A 72 -0.18 -5.36 6.67
N GLY A 73 0.02 -6.35 5.81
CA GLY A 73 1.04 -6.28 4.78
C GLY A 73 1.02 -7.46 3.80
N GLN A 74 1.80 -7.31 2.75
CA GLN A 74 2.03 -8.35 1.74
C GLN A 74 3.30 -9.13 2.10
N THR A 75 3.30 -10.44 1.89
CA THR A 75 4.48 -11.30 2.05
C THR A 75 4.86 -11.95 0.72
N LEU A 76 6.13 -11.82 0.33
CA LEU A 76 6.68 -12.43 -0.88
C LEU A 76 7.86 -13.33 -0.52
N TRP A 77 7.93 -14.49 -1.16
CA TRP A 77 9.10 -15.37 -1.08
C TRP A 77 10.03 -15.14 -2.27
N SER A 78 11.32 -14.95 -1.98
CA SER A 78 12.39 -14.85 -2.98
C SER A 78 13.21 -16.13 -2.97
N ASN A 79 13.09 -16.91 -4.04
CA ASN A 79 13.90 -18.13 -4.23
C ASN A 79 15.40 -17.82 -4.33
N ASP A 80 15.77 -16.78 -5.08
CA ASP A 80 17.17 -16.43 -5.32
C ASP A 80 17.90 -15.98 -4.03
N GLN A 81 17.21 -15.24 -3.17
CA GLN A 81 17.77 -14.76 -1.90
C GLN A 81 17.50 -15.70 -0.73
N HIS A 82 16.70 -16.75 -0.95
CA HIS A 82 16.16 -17.63 0.07
C HIS A 82 15.57 -16.85 1.26
N ALA A 83 14.70 -15.89 0.93
CA ALA A 83 14.25 -14.86 1.86
C ALA A 83 12.74 -14.60 1.77
N LEU A 84 12.12 -14.33 2.91
CA LEU A 84 10.78 -13.78 3.01
C LEU A 84 10.87 -12.25 3.11
N ILE A 85 10.12 -11.57 2.25
CA ILE A 85 9.99 -10.12 2.22
C ILE A 85 8.60 -9.77 2.74
N PHE A 86 8.52 -9.01 3.82
CA PHE A 86 7.26 -8.45 4.34
C PHE A 86 7.19 -6.95 4.04
N ILE A 87 6.07 -6.52 3.46
CA ILE A 87 5.83 -5.14 3.05
C ILE A 87 4.54 -4.64 3.71
N PRO A 88 4.61 -3.72 4.70
CA PRO A 88 3.45 -3.18 5.40
C PRO A 88 2.57 -2.33 4.47
N LYS A 89 1.25 -2.53 4.52
CA LYS A 89 0.23 -1.88 3.65
C LYS A 89 0.33 -0.35 3.66
N TYR A 90 0.52 0.25 4.83
CA TYR A 90 0.61 1.71 5.02
C TYR A 90 2.01 2.20 5.39
N GLY A 91 3.02 1.33 5.27
CA GLY A 91 4.32 1.54 5.92
C GLY A 91 4.23 1.30 7.44
N PHE A 92 5.37 1.22 8.12
CA PHE A 92 5.36 1.26 9.59
C PHE A 92 4.85 2.63 10.07
N GLU A 93 4.31 2.76 11.26
CA GLU A 93 3.92 4.05 11.85
C GLU A 93 5.11 4.67 12.59
N SER A 94 5.03 5.97 12.85
CA SER A 94 6.07 6.70 13.58
C SER A 94 5.74 6.77 15.06
N GLY A 95 6.74 6.70 15.92
CA GLY A 95 6.54 6.60 17.37
C GLY A 95 6.06 5.23 17.85
N ILE A 96 5.90 4.25 16.95
CA ILE A 96 5.58 2.87 17.28
C ILE A 96 6.84 2.01 17.22
N ASP A 97 7.03 1.20 18.27
CA ASP A 97 8.06 0.16 18.32
C ASP A 97 7.52 -1.14 17.72
N TYR A 98 8.23 -1.66 16.71
CA TYR A 98 7.87 -2.91 16.05
C TYR A 98 8.81 -4.03 16.48
N LEU A 99 8.25 -5.18 16.85
CA LEU A 99 8.98 -6.41 17.11
C LEU A 99 8.67 -7.44 16.01
N THR A 100 9.69 -7.80 15.25
CA THR A 100 9.64 -8.93 14.31
C THR A 100 10.24 -10.17 14.96
N LYS A 101 9.56 -11.31 14.84
CA LYS A 101 9.98 -12.58 15.41
C LYS A 101 9.89 -13.68 14.37
N VAL A 102 10.96 -14.48 14.28
CA VAL A 102 11.01 -15.70 13.46
C VAL A 102 11.26 -16.89 14.38
N THR A 103 10.42 -17.93 14.26
CA THR A 103 10.52 -19.18 15.05
C THR A 103 10.49 -20.39 14.12
N LEU A 104 11.62 -21.08 13.96
CA LEU A 104 11.71 -22.29 13.14
C LEU A 104 11.69 -23.56 14.01
N ASN A 105 10.64 -24.38 13.84
CA ASN A 105 10.50 -25.68 14.50
C ASN A 105 10.62 -26.79 13.45
N ASN A 106 11.86 -27.22 13.13
CA ASN A 106 12.08 -28.34 12.21
C ASN A 106 12.59 -29.58 12.97
N PRO A 107 11.88 -30.73 12.92
CA PRO A 107 12.27 -31.95 13.63
C PRO A 107 13.63 -32.51 13.19
N LEU A 108 14.05 -32.33 11.94
CA LEU A 108 15.36 -32.78 11.43
C LEU A 108 16.56 -32.03 12.04
N PHE A 109 16.33 -30.84 12.61
CA PHE A 109 17.37 -30.00 13.21
C PHE A 109 17.04 -29.59 14.66
N ALA A 110 16.02 -30.18 15.27
CA ALA A 110 15.53 -29.84 16.62
C ALA A 110 16.56 -30.09 17.74
N ALA A 111 17.60 -30.89 17.48
CA ALA A 111 18.74 -31.10 18.38
C ALA A 111 19.59 -29.83 18.60
N ILE A 112 19.41 -28.84 17.74
CA ILE A 112 19.91 -27.47 17.89
C ILE A 112 18.62 -26.65 18.12
N ALA A 113 18.41 -26.11 19.32
CA ALA A 113 17.17 -25.46 19.75
C ALA A 113 16.50 -24.61 18.63
N PRO A 114 15.15 -24.51 18.59
CA PRO A 114 14.44 -23.79 17.53
C PRO A 114 15.09 -22.43 17.26
N LEU A 115 15.46 -22.21 16.00
CA LEU A 115 16.17 -21.01 15.58
C LEU A 115 15.23 -19.82 15.72
N ASN A 116 15.47 -19.03 16.77
CA ASN A 116 14.69 -17.87 17.15
C ASN A 116 15.48 -16.59 16.89
N LYS A 117 14.94 -15.68 16.08
CA LYS A 117 15.50 -14.34 15.88
C LYS A 117 14.45 -13.29 16.16
N LYS A 118 14.86 -12.23 16.86
CA LYS A 118 14.05 -11.04 17.12
C LYS A 118 14.75 -9.81 16.55
N TYR A 119 13.98 -8.88 15.99
CA TYR A 119 14.47 -7.57 15.57
C TYR A 119 13.45 -6.51 15.93
N THR A 120 13.89 -5.52 16.71
CA THR A 120 13.07 -4.39 17.17
C THR A 120 13.54 -3.10 16.51
N PHE A 121 12.61 -2.27 16.06
CA PHE A 121 12.93 -0.96 15.51
C PHE A 121 11.85 0.07 15.81
N ALA A 122 12.29 1.32 15.98
CA ALA A 122 11.44 2.49 16.14
C ALA A 122 11.51 3.37 14.90
N VAL A 123 10.47 4.16 14.66
CA VAL A 123 10.47 5.16 13.60
C VAL A 123 10.32 6.53 14.24
N LYS A 124 11.18 7.47 13.83
CA LYS A 124 11.20 8.84 14.34
C LYS A 124 10.33 9.76 13.49
N ASN A 125 9.66 10.71 14.14
CA ASN A 125 8.93 11.79 13.49
C ASN A 125 9.86 12.94 13.13
N ASN A 126 9.68 13.51 11.93
CA ASN A 126 10.16 14.84 11.60
C ASN A 126 9.08 15.58 10.80
N ILE A 127 8.73 16.77 11.32
CA ILE A 127 8.15 17.95 10.64
C ILE A 127 6.64 18.20 10.80
N ASP A 128 6.38 19.46 11.15
CA ASP A 128 5.16 20.17 11.50
C ASP A 128 5.01 21.35 10.52
N ILE A 129 3.91 21.48 9.75
CA ILE A 129 3.73 22.61 8.81
C ILE A 129 2.25 23.06 8.71
N LYS A 130 2.02 24.34 8.99
CA LYS A 130 0.77 25.10 8.82
C LYS A 130 0.54 25.52 7.35
N ALA A 131 -0.72 25.54 6.92
CA ALA A 131 -1.14 25.90 5.56
C ALA A 131 -1.40 27.40 5.41
N ASP A 132 -0.95 27.99 4.30
CA ASP A 132 -1.29 29.35 3.85
C ASP A 132 -1.91 29.27 2.42
N THR A 133 -2.82 30.18 2.11
CA THR A 133 -3.76 30.15 0.96
C THR A 133 -3.55 31.36 0.04
N SER A 134 -3.06 31.12 -1.17
CA SER A 134 -2.95 32.07 -2.30
C SER A 134 -3.03 31.29 -3.62
N VAL A 135 -3.46 31.95 -4.69
CA VAL A 135 -3.82 31.36 -6.00
C VAL A 135 -2.57 30.84 -6.75
N TYR A 136 -2.65 29.63 -7.33
CA TYR A 136 -1.51 28.98 -7.98
C TYR A 136 -1.31 29.44 -9.43
N SER A 137 -0.28 30.25 -9.67
CA SER A 137 0.18 30.61 -11.01
C SER A 137 1.25 29.63 -11.51
N ALA A 138 1.28 29.39 -12.83
CA ALA A 138 2.34 28.61 -13.46
C ALA A 138 3.73 29.17 -13.09
N GLN A 139 4.63 28.33 -12.57
CA GLN A 139 5.98 28.75 -12.17
C GLN A 139 6.91 28.91 -13.38
N ILE A 140 6.62 28.21 -14.48
CA ILE A 140 7.33 28.32 -15.75
C ILE A 140 6.31 28.66 -16.83
N THR A 141 6.53 29.75 -17.56
CA THR A 141 5.58 30.30 -18.53
C THR A 141 5.90 29.93 -19.98
N THR A 142 7.00 29.22 -20.23
CA THR A 142 7.46 28.84 -21.57
C THR A 142 7.81 27.36 -21.65
N GLY A 143 7.32 26.67 -22.68
CA GLY A 143 7.54 25.23 -22.85
C GLY A 143 6.72 24.39 -21.89
N LYS A 144 7.00 23.08 -21.86
CA LYS A 144 6.34 22.11 -20.99
C LYS A 144 7.00 22.08 -19.62
N TYR A 145 6.22 21.95 -18.54
CA TYR A 145 6.75 21.50 -17.25
C TYR A 145 5.72 20.70 -16.45
N ILE A 146 6.24 19.86 -15.54
CA ILE A 146 5.45 19.05 -14.62
C ILE A 146 5.50 19.71 -13.25
N ASP A 147 4.34 19.93 -12.68
CA ASP A 147 4.15 20.48 -11.35
C ASP A 147 3.62 19.38 -10.42
N ILE A 148 4.24 19.18 -9.26
CA ILE A 148 3.87 18.12 -8.32
C ILE A 148 3.67 18.73 -6.95
N ASN A 149 2.41 18.80 -6.53
CA ASN A 149 2.08 19.21 -5.19
C ASN A 149 1.87 18.00 -4.28
N LEU A 150 2.82 17.78 -3.37
CA LEU A 150 2.81 16.66 -2.42
C LEU A 150 1.84 16.88 -1.25
N LYS A 151 1.32 18.09 -1.08
CA LYS A 151 0.31 18.41 -0.07
C LYS A 151 -1.10 18.15 -0.59
N THR A 152 -1.40 18.57 -1.81
CA THR A 152 -2.70 18.29 -2.46
C THR A 152 -2.73 16.95 -3.19
N MET A 153 -1.59 16.27 -3.32
CA MET A 153 -1.46 15.02 -4.09
C MET A 153 -1.93 15.18 -5.54
N ILE A 154 -1.62 16.32 -6.16
CA ILE A 154 -1.95 16.60 -7.56
C ILE A 154 -0.66 16.82 -8.35
N LEU A 155 -0.58 16.16 -9.51
CA LEU A 155 0.39 16.45 -10.55
C LEU A 155 -0.31 17.28 -11.64
N THR A 156 0.25 18.41 -12.03
CA THR A 156 -0.29 19.29 -13.07
C THR A 156 0.69 19.38 -14.24
N LEU A 157 0.18 19.23 -15.45
CA LEU A 157 0.90 19.47 -16.69
C LEU A 157 0.66 20.91 -17.11
N PHE A 158 1.75 21.63 -17.36
CA PHE A 158 1.70 22.97 -17.92
C PHE A 158 2.42 23.02 -19.26
N GLU A 159 1.89 23.81 -20.18
CA GLU A 159 2.53 24.12 -21.46
C GLU A 159 2.34 25.61 -21.75
N ASN A 160 3.45 26.33 -21.96
CA ASN A 160 3.45 27.76 -22.24
C ASN A 160 2.63 28.60 -21.23
N GLY A 161 2.80 28.28 -19.94
CA GLY A 161 2.12 28.96 -18.84
C GLY A 161 0.64 28.61 -18.68
N GLN A 162 0.09 27.73 -19.50
CA GLN A 162 -1.29 27.26 -19.42
C GLN A 162 -1.35 25.87 -18.79
N MET A 163 -2.33 25.66 -17.92
CA MET A 163 -2.64 24.33 -17.39
C MET A 163 -3.23 23.47 -18.51
N VAL A 164 -2.55 22.37 -18.83
CA VAL A 164 -2.99 21.41 -19.85
C VAL A 164 -3.88 20.35 -19.23
N LYS A 165 -3.44 19.76 -18.11
CA LYS A 165 -4.12 18.63 -17.46
C LYS A 165 -3.66 18.43 -16.03
N THR A 166 -4.48 17.77 -15.21
CA THR A 166 -4.12 17.33 -13.86
C THR A 166 -4.28 15.83 -13.70
N PHE A 167 -3.46 15.23 -12.83
CA PHE A 167 -3.55 13.84 -12.41
C PHE A 167 -3.54 13.75 -10.88
N PRO A 168 -4.42 12.95 -10.27
CA PRO A 168 -4.27 12.56 -8.87
C PRO A 168 -3.00 11.71 -8.69
N ILE A 169 -2.24 11.98 -7.64
CA ILE A 169 -1.06 11.20 -7.26
C ILE A 169 -1.53 10.02 -6.42
N ALA A 170 -1.23 8.81 -6.88
CA ALA A 170 -1.61 7.56 -6.21
C ALA A 170 -0.76 7.28 -4.96
N GLY A 171 0.45 7.83 -4.91
CA GLY A 171 1.34 7.68 -3.76
C GLY A 171 2.58 8.56 -3.86
N LYS A 172 3.12 8.97 -2.70
CA LYS A 172 4.36 9.74 -2.58
C LYS A 172 5.28 9.11 -1.54
N GLY A 173 6.48 9.66 -1.43
CA GLY A 173 7.42 9.34 -0.37
C GLY A 173 6.81 9.56 1.02
N LYS A 174 7.03 8.61 1.94
CA LYS A 174 6.53 8.72 3.31
C LYS A 174 7.22 9.88 4.05
N PRO A 175 6.49 10.89 4.55
CA PRO A 175 7.09 12.10 5.12
C PRO A 175 8.11 11.87 6.25
N SER A 176 7.87 10.88 7.10
CA SER A 176 8.70 10.62 8.29
C SER A 176 10.00 9.83 8.04
N ARG A 177 10.26 9.36 6.80
CA ARG A 177 11.40 8.45 6.54
C ARG A 177 12.09 8.68 5.20
N GLY A 178 11.30 8.65 4.13
CA GLY A 178 11.78 8.87 2.76
C GLY A 178 10.81 9.78 2.04
N PRO A 179 10.73 11.08 2.41
CA PRO A 179 9.87 12.02 1.73
C PRO A 179 10.28 12.15 0.26
N THR A 180 9.31 12.35 -0.62
CA THR A 180 9.63 12.79 -1.98
C THR A 180 10.34 14.14 -1.89
N PRO A 181 11.55 14.28 -2.48
CA PRO A 181 12.30 15.51 -2.33
C PRO A 181 11.60 16.66 -3.04
N GLU A 182 11.42 17.77 -2.34
CA GLU A 182 10.92 19.02 -2.92
C GLU A 182 12.07 19.76 -3.61
N GLY A 183 11.74 20.56 -4.63
CA GLY A 183 12.70 21.34 -5.40
C GLY A 183 12.46 21.30 -6.90
N HIS A 184 13.47 21.76 -7.65
CA HIS A 184 13.45 21.81 -9.11
C HIS A 184 14.30 20.69 -9.70
N PHE A 185 13.67 19.91 -10.55
CA PHE A 185 14.20 18.73 -11.20
C PHE A 185 13.93 18.80 -12.70
N ARG A 186 14.32 17.75 -13.41
CA ARG A 186 14.00 17.55 -14.83
C ARG A 186 13.90 16.06 -15.12
N VAL A 187 13.11 15.69 -16.13
CA VAL A 187 13.09 14.32 -16.65
C VAL A 187 14.47 14.00 -17.23
N LEU A 188 15.22 13.11 -16.57
CA LEU A 188 16.56 12.70 -16.96
C LEU A 188 16.53 11.58 -18.01
N ARG A 189 15.59 10.65 -17.88
CA ARG A 189 15.34 9.58 -18.84
C ARG A 189 13.95 9.00 -18.68
N LYS A 190 13.52 8.28 -19.70
CA LYS A 190 12.20 7.66 -19.81
C LYS A 190 12.35 6.16 -20.04
N GLU A 191 11.62 5.35 -19.28
CA GLU A 191 11.66 3.88 -19.36
C GLU A 191 10.23 3.31 -19.38
N PRO A 192 9.74 2.76 -20.51
CA PRO A 192 8.37 2.25 -20.60
C PRO A 192 8.09 1.12 -19.60
N LYS A 193 9.12 0.35 -19.28
CA LYS A 193 9.06 -0.77 -18.34
C LYS A 193 10.38 -0.82 -17.55
N HIS A 194 10.49 0.00 -16.52
CA HIS A 194 11.68 0.01 -15.67
C HIS A 194 11.65 -1.18 -14.73
N LYS A 195 12.73 -1.96 -14.66
CA LYS A 195 12.91 -2.97 -13.61
C LYS A 195 13.72 -2.37 -12.48
N SER A 196 13.12 -2.27 -11.30
CA SER A 196 13.90 -1.90 -10.11
C SER A 196 14.98 -2.95 -9.87
N ARG A 197 16.22 -2.50 -9.77
CA ARG A 197 17.35 -3.36 -9.36
C ARG A 197 17.31 -3.67 -7.87
N LEU A 198 16.64 -2.83 -7.08
CA LEU A 198 16.56 -2.93 -5.63
C LEU A 198 15.51 -3.95 -5.21
N SER A 199 14.29 -3.80 -5.71
CA SER A 199 13.14 -4.64 -5.33
C SER A 199 12.78 -5.69 -6.36
N GLY A 200 13.30 -5.61 -7.59
CA GLY A 200 12.98 -6.55 -8.67
C GLY A 200 11.61 -6.35 -9.32
N VAL A 201 10.86 -5.34 -8.88
CA VAL A 201 9.52 -5.01 -9.39
C VAL A 201 9.61 -4.26 -10.72
N TRP A 202 8.55 -4.39 -11.50
CA TRP A 202 8.34 -3.58 -12.70
C TRP A 202 7.61 -2.30 -12.35
N MET A 203 8.14 -1.18 -12.82
CA MET A 203 7.56 0.16 -12.73
C MET A 203 7.24 0.63 -14.15
N PRO A 204 5.96 0.57 -14.57
CA PRO A 204 5.58 0.96 -15.92
C PRO A 204 5.69 2.47 -16.11
N TRP A 205 5.98 2.89 -17.34
CA TRP A 205 5.97 4.29 -17.79
C TRP A 205 6.75 5.24 -16.88
N SER A 206 7.97 4.85 -16.55
CA SER A 206 8.81 5.53 -15.56
C SER A 206 9.55 6.74 -16.15
N LEU A 207 9.44 7.87 -15.48
CA LEU A 207 10.21 9.10 -15.72
C LEU A 207 11.18 9.30 -14.57
N ASN A 208 12.48 9.09 -14.80
CA ASN A 208 13.49 9.38 -13.80
C ASN A 208 13.67 10.90 -13.70
N PHE A 209 13.46 11.49 -12.52
CA PHE A 209 13.62 12.94 -12.34
C PHE A 209 14.82 13.33 -11.47
N SER A 210 15.50 12.35 -10.87
CA SER A 210 16.67 12.58 -10.02
C SER A 210 17.74 11.50 -10.21
N SER A 211 19.01 11.93 -10.18
CA SER A 211 20.18 11.04 -10.18
C SER A 211 20.25 10.15 -8.94
N ALA A 212 19.55 10.51 -7.86
CA ALA A 212 19.37 9.68 -6.67
C ALA A 212 18.43 8.49 -6.88
N GLY A 213 17.87 8.31 -8.08
CA GLY A 213 17.02 7.17 -8.41
C GLY A 213 15.54 7.36 -8.13
N TYR A 214 15.05 8.61 -8.08
CA TYR A 214 13.61 8.88 -7.96
C TYR A 214 12.92 8.94 -9.32
N TYR A 215 11.70 8.42 -9.36
CA TYR A 215 10.89 8.32 -10.56
C TYR A 215 9.46 8.80 -10.33
N ILE A 216 8.85 9.34 -11.38
CA ILE A 216 7.39 9.39 -11.53
C ILE A 216 7.02 8.15 -12.35
N HIS A 217 6.17 7.27 -11.84
CA HIS A 217 5.87 5.99 -12.53
C HIS A 217 4.47 5.47 -12.20
N GLY A 218 3.98 4.53 -13.00
CA GLY A 218 2.72 3.84 -12.74
C GLY A 218 2.76 2.84 -11.60
N TRP A 219 1.64 2.19 -11.32
CA TRP A 219 1.54 1.30 -10.16
C TRP A 219 2.46 0.07 -10.30
N PRO A 220 3.44 -0.12 -9.38
CA PRO A 220 4.41 -1.21 -9.49
C PRO A 220 3.80 -2.61 -9.36
N TYR A 221 4.42 -3.58 -10.01
CA TYR A 221 3.99 -4.97 -9.96
C TYR A 221 5.17 -5.94 -9.99
N TRP A 222 4.98 -7.10 -9.36
CA TRP A 222 5.94 -8.19 -9.32
C TRP A 222 6.12 -8.86 -10.69
N PRO A 223 7.21 -9.60 -10.92
CA PRO A 223 7.40 -10.35 -12.18
C PRO A 223 6.27 -11.33 -12.51
N ASN A 224 5.53 -11.82 -11.49
CA ASN A 224 4.37 -12.68 -11.66
C ASN A 224 3.07 -11.93 -12.03
N GLY A 225 3.11 -10.60 -12.16
CA GLY A 225 1.97 -9.75 -12.50
C GLY A 225 1.19 -9.18 -11.32
N GLU A 226 1.47 -9.62 -10.08
CA GLU A 226 0.74 -9.12 -8.90
C GLU A 226 1.15 -7.67 -8.59
N LYS A 227 0.16 -6.77 -8.48
CA LYS A 227 0.36 -5.36 -8.09
C LYS A 227 0.81 -5.27 -6.62
N ILE A 228 1.68 -4.30 -6.32
CA ILE A 228 2.09 -4.03 -4.94
C ILE A 228 0.91 -3.46 -4.15
N LYS A 229 0.71 -3.90 -2.90
CA LYS A 229 -0.45 -3.47 -2.09
C LYS A 229 -0.22 -2.22 -1.23
N VAL A 230 0.97 -1.64 -1.31
CA VAL A 230 1.41 -0.52 -0.47
C VAL A 230 1.18 0.81 -1.17
N ALA A 231 0.60 1.79 -0.47
CA ALA A 231 0.29 3.11 -1.02
C ALA A 231 1.52 4.04 -1.07
N TYR A 232 2.36 4.04 -0.04
CA TYR A 232 3.53 4.93 0.06
C TYR A 232 4.75 4.39 -0.69
N SER A 233 5.49 5.31 -1.30
CA SER A 233 6.86 5.07 -1.80
C SER A 233 7.89 5.60 -0.80
N LEU A 234 9.16 5.54 -1.15
CA LEU A 234 10.27 6.18 -0.43
C LEU A 234 10.96 7.24 -1.27
N GLY A 235 10.13 8.01 -1.98
CA GLY A 235 10.53 9.23 -2.67
C GLY A 235 10.06 9.30 -4.12
N CYS A 236 9.70 8.17 -4.73
CA CYS A 236 9.04 8.17 -6.04
C CYS A 236 7.62 8.77 -5.98
N VAL A 237 7.12 9.23 -7.12
CA VAL A 237 5.73 9.67 -7.29
C VAL A 237 5.00 8.59 -8.08
N ARG A 238 3.96 8.01 -7.50
CA ARG A 238 3.16 6.96 -8.14
C ARG A 238 1.91 7.54 -8.76
N LEU A 239 1.59 7.08 -9.96
CA LEU A 239 0.38 7.41 -10.69
C LEU A 239 -0.53 6.19 -10.85
N PHE A 240 -1.82 6.43 -11.05
CA PHE A 240 -2.77 5.37 -11.36
C PHE A 240 -2.55 4.85 -12.79
N ASP A 241 -2.98 3.61 -13.02
CA ASP A 241 -2.86 2.96 -14.32
C ASP A 241 -3.58 3.78 -15.41
N GLY A 242 -2.89 4.04 -16.52
CA GLY A 242 -3.34 4.86 -17.65
C GLY A 242 -2.80 6.28 -17.60
N GLN A 243 -2.85 6.95 -16.44
CA GLN A 243 -2.34 8.31 -16.25
C GLN A 243 -0.81 8.38 -16.39
N ASP A 244 -0.15 7.33 -15.91
CA ASP A 244 1.28 7.10 -16.05
C ASP A 244 1.74 7.11 -17.51
N LYS A 245 1.01 6.39 -18.39
CA LYS A 245 1.29 6.35 -19.82
C LYS A 245 1.04 7.71 -20.49
N GLU A 246 -0.05 8.38 -20.14
CA GLU A 246 -0.36 9.71 -20.69
C GLU A 246 0.72 10.74 -20.34
N LEU A 247 1.13 10.80 -19.07
CA LEU A 247 2.24 11.64 -18.65
C LEU A 247 3.53 11.26 -19.39
N TYR A 248 3.81 9.97 -19.49
CA TYR A 248 5.00 9.46 -20.16
C TYR A 248 5.04 9.89 -21.62
N ASP A 249 3.93 9.79 -22.35
CA ASP A 249 3.87 10.18 -23.76
C ASP A 249 3.97 11.71 -23.93
N TRP A 250 3.40 12.48 -23.00
CA TRP A 250 3.42 13.96 -23.06
C TRP A 250 4.78 14.56 -22.71
N ALA A 251 5.48 14.01 -21.71
CA ALA A 251 6.74 14.55 -21.21
C ALA A 251 7.94 14.16 -22.07
N ASP A 252 8.87 15.09 -22.29
CA ASP A 252 10.11 14.88 -23.02
C ASP A 252 11.30 14.75 -22.06
N VAL A 253 12.40 14.14 -22.50
CA VAL A 253 13.66 14.23 -21.72
C VAL A 253 14.07 15.69 -21.66
N GLY A 254 14.33 16.19 -20.45
CA GLY A 254 14.59 17.59 -20.17
C GLY A 254 13.38 18.39 -19.70
N THR A 255 12.15 17.86 -19.79
CA THR A 255 10.96 18.53 -19.22
C THR A 255 11.21 18.84 -17.74
N PRO A 256 11.14 20.12 -17.31
CA PRO A 256 11.30 20.48 -15.90
C PRO A 256 10.22 19.85 -15.03
N VAL A 257 10.59 19.50 -13.81
CA VAL A 257 9.70 18.95 -12.80
C VAL A 257 9.86 19.79 -11.53
N ILE A 258 8.79 20.38 -11.03
CA ILE A 258 8.81 21.15 -9.79
C ILE A 258 8.00 20.39 -8.75
N ILE A 259 8.61 20.10 -7.61
CA ILE A 259 7.98 19.35 -6.52
C ILE A 259 7.92 20.23 -5.27
N HIS A 260 6.75 20.37 -4.67
CA HIS A 260 6.54 21.26 -3.52
C HIS A 260 5.35 20.81 -2.66
N SER A 261 5.27 21.32 -1.44
CA SER A 261 4.12 21.12 -0.52
C SER A 261 3.33 22.41 -0.22
N SER A 262 3.41 23.42 -1.09
CA SER A 262 2.71 24.69 -0.87
C SER A 262 1.19 24.48 -0.87
N ALA A 263 0.48 24.98 0.15
CA ALA A 263 -0.99 24.94 0.20
C ALA A 263 -1.67 25.81 -0.88
N LEU A 264 -0.88 26.55 -1.65
CA LEU A 264 -1.30 27.45 -2.71
C LEU A 264 -1.96 26.77 -3.92
N ALA A 265 -1.75 25.46 -4.14
CA ALA A 265 -2.24 24.76 -5.33
C ALA A 265 -3.74 24.39 -5.34
N VAL A 266 -4.54 24.89 -4.39
CA VAL A 266 -5.96 24.54 -4.28
C VAL A 266 -6.84 25.25 -5.32
N LEU A 267 -6.36 26.33 -5.95
CA LEU A 267 -7.22 27.23 -6.72
C LEU A 267 -6.98 27.14 -8.24
N SER A 268 -7.60 26.14 -8.85
CA SER A 268 -8.05 26.12 -10.27
C SER A 268 -8.55 24.74 -10.70
N VAL A 269 -8.44 23.71 -9.85
CA VAL A 269 -9.23 22.49 -10.05
C VAL A 269 -10.67 22.87 -9.73
N PRO A 270 -11.63 22.81 -10.69
CA PRO A 270 -13.03 22.96 -10.34
C PRO A 270 -13.33 22.00 -9.19
N GLU A 271 -14.13 22.43 -8.19
CA GLU A 271 -14.50 21.53 -7.10
C GLU A 271 -14.90 20.18 -7.71
N PRO A 272 -14.24 19.08 -7.31
CA PRO A 272 -14.43 17.82 -7.98
C PRO A 272 -15.90 17.46 -7.90
N VAL A 273 -16.57 17.47 -9.05
CA VAL A 273 -17.99 17.15 -9.11
C VAL A 273 -18.13 15.67 -8.78
N VAL A 274 -18.63 15.43 -7.57
CA VAL A 274 -19.00 14.11 -7.07
C VAL A 274 -20.49 13.92 -7.32
N ASN A 275 -20.82 12.88 -8.07
CA ASN A 275 -22.15 12.46 -8.44
C ASN A 275 -22.56 11.21 -7.63
N ASP A 276 -23.85 10.89 -7.68
CA ASP A 276 -24.35 9.60 -7.21
C ASP A 276 -23.64 8.43 -7.90
N GLY A 277 -23.26 7.41 -7.13
CA GLY A 277 -22.57 6.22 -7.61
C GLY A 277 -21.05 6.37 -7.81
N ASP A 278 -20.48 7.57 -7.61
CA ASP A 278 -19.03 7.74 -7.70
C ASP A 278 -18.29 7.01 -6.57
N ILE A 279 -17.09 6.53 -6.89
CA ILE A 279 -16.14 6.04 -5.91
C ILE A 279 -15.16 7.16 -5.61
N VAL A 280 -15.07 7.56 -4.33
CA VAL A 280 -14.36 8.76 -3.91
C VAL A 280 -13.47 8.49 -2.71
N ARG A 281 -12.33 9.17 -2.65
CA ARG A 281 -11.39 9.14 -1.53
C ARG A 281 -10.90 10.57 -1.24
N GLU A 282 -10.67 10.91 0.02
CA GLU A 282 -9.98 12.17 0.37
C GLU A 282 -8.46 12.06 0.15
N ILE A 283 -7.76 13.19 0.08
CA ILE A 283 -6.32 13.20 -0.23
C ILE A 283 -5.51 12.46 0.84
N SER A 284 -5.73 12.80 2.11
CA SER A 284 -5.00 12.23 3.26
C SER A 284 -5.60 10.93 3.78
N ASP A 285 -6.84 10.60 3.40
CA ASP A 285 -7.52 9.37 3.78
C ASP A 285 -7.30 8.27 2.73
N ASN A 286 -7.00 7.05 3.15
CA ASN A 286 -6.94 5.90 2.25
C ASN A 286 -8.27 5.16 2.15
N SER A 287 -9.25 5.49 2.99
CA SER A 287 -10.61 4.96 2.89
C SER A 287 -11.26 5.45 1.60
N VAL A 288 -11.85 4.49 0.90
CA VAL A 288 -12.57 4.72 -0.35
C VAL A 288 -14.05 4.59 -0.07
N TYR A 289 -14.85 5.52 -0.56
CA TYR A 289 -16.28 5.57 -0.32
C TYR A 289 -17.06 5.48 -1.61
N LEU A 290 -18.14 4.70 -1.60
CA LEU A 290 -19.18 4.77 -2.60
C LEU A 290 -20.15 5.89 -2.19
N ILE A 291 -20.42 6.80 -3.11
CA ILE A 291 -21.26 7.96 -2.86
C ILE A 291 -22.69 7.66 -3.25
N LYS A 292 -23.63 8.05 -2.37
CA LYS A 292 -25.06 8.04 -2.67
C LYS A 292 -25.64 9.43 -2.41
N GLN A 293 -26.36 9.97 -3.39
CA GLN A 293 -27.03 11.26 -3.31
C GLN A 293 -28.50 11.10 -3.71
N VAL A 294 -29.40 11.47 -2.80
CA VAL A 294 -30.85 11.42 -3.04
C VAL A 294 -31.41 12.81 -2.74
N SER A 295 -31.83 13.53 -3.78
CA SER A 295 -32.24 14.93 -3.69
C SER A 295 -31.16 15.81 -3.03
N ASN A 296 -31.38 16.29 -1.80
CA ASN A 296 -30.43 17.10 -1.03
C ASN A 296 -29.62 16.29 0.00
N LYS A 297 -29.88 14.99 0.14
CA LYS A 297 -29.24 14.12 1.12
C LYS A 297 -27.97 13.51 0.52
N LYS A 298 -26.93 13.41 1.35
CA LYS A 298 -25.60 12.93 0.96
C LYS A 298 -25.14 11.83 1.91
N PHE A 299 -24.90 10.65 1.36
CA PHE A 299 -24.40 9.49 2.09
C PHE A 299 -23.12 8.98 1.48
N LYS A 300 -22.29 8.35 2.30
CA LYS A 300 -21.08 7.65 1.87
C LYS A 300 -21.00 6.29 2.54
N ARG A 301 -20.59 5.26 1.81
CA ARG A 301 -20.38 3.90 2.35
C ARG A 301 -18.97 3.44 2.07
N HIS A 302 -18.29 2.92 3.08
CA HIS A 302 -16.90 2.47 2.94
C HIS A 302 -16.81 1.26 1.99
N VAL A 303 -15.93 1.34 1.01
CA VAL A 303 -15.58 0.27 0.08
C VAL A 303 -14.39 -0.48 0.64
N LEU A 304 -14.61 -1.74 0.98
CA LEU A 304 -13.68 -2.55 1.77
C LEU A 304 -12.73 -3.41 0.93
N THR A 305 -12.96 -3.48 -0.39
CA THR A 305 -12.10 -4.21 -1.32
C THR A 305 -12.17 -3.60 -2.72
N ALA A 306 -11.03 -3.58 -3.41
CA ALA A 306 -10.96 -3.22 -4.83
C ALA A 306 -11.60 -4.28 -5.74
N ASP A 307 -11.75 -5.52 -5.25
CA ASP A 307 -12.42 -6.61 -5.99
C ASP A 307 -13.93 -6.35 -6.23
N ILE A 308 -14.48 -5.29 -5.64
CA ILE A 308 -15.85 -4.84 -5.87
C ILE A 308 -16.15 -4.63 -7.36
N GLU A 309 -15.16 -4.27 -8.17
CA GLU A 309 -15.27 -4.15 -9.63
C GLU A 309 -15.65 -5.47 -10.33
N LYS A 310 -15.30 -6.62 -9.73
CA LYS A 310 -15.66 -7.96 -10.23
C LYS A 310 -17.14 -8.27 -9.99
N TRP A 311 -17.75 -7.61 -9.02
CA TRP A 311 -19.17 -7.74 -8.69
C TRP A 311 -20.01 -6.68 -9.40
N TYR A 312 -19.42 -5.52 -9.66
CA TYR A 312 -20.06 -4.37 -10.31
C TYR A 312 -19.21 -3.90 -11.49
N SER A 313 -19.53 -4.41 -12.69
CA SER A 313 -18.77 -4.14 -13.91
C SER A 313 -18.64 -2.66 -14.27
N HIS A 314 -19.62 -1.83 -13.89
CA HIS A 314 -19.59 -0.38 -14.13
C HIS A 314 -18.53 0.36 -13.29
N LEU A 315 -18.04 -0.28 -12.22
CA LEU A 315 -16.95 0.25 -11.38
C LEU A 315 -15.57 -0.16 -11.91
N ALA A 316 -15.50 -1.03 -12.92
CA ALA A 316 -14.25 -1.44 -13.53
C ALA A 316 -13.76 -0.45 -14.60
N PRO A 317 -12.44 -0.21 -14.75
CA PRO A 317 -11.40 -0.57 -13.77
C PRO A 317 -11.40 0.40 -12.59
N PHE A 318 -11.42 -0.13 -11.37
CA PHE A 318 -11.61 0.57 -10.10
C PHE A 318 -10.71 1.79 -9.96
N ASN A 319 -9.42 1.61 -10.23
CA ASN A 319 -8.42 2.67 -10.12
C ASN A 319 -8.66 3.84 -11.09
N SER A 320 -9.31 3.61 -12.23
CA SER A 320 -9.65 4.67 -13.19
C SER A 320 -10.93 5.43 -12.81
N LYS A 321 -11.78 4.82 -11.99
CA LYS A 321 -13.06 5.38 -11.52
C LYS A 321 -12.93 6.10 -10.18
N LEU A 322 -11.86 5.83 -9.43
CA LEU A 322 -11.58 6.48 -8.16
C LEU A 322 -11.32 7.97 -8.35
N LYS A 323 -12.21 8.79 -7.77
CA LYS A 323 -12.03 10.25 -7.69
C LYS A 323 -11.33 10.60 -6.39
N ILE A 324 -10.31 11.46 -6.46
CA ILE A 324 -9.67 12.04 -5.29
C ILE A 324 -10.23 13.43 -5.07
N VAL A 325 -10.70 13.70 -3.86
CA VAL A 325 -11.28 14.98 -3.44
C VAL A 325 -10.48 15.60 -2.30
N PRO A 326 -10.54 16.92 -2.08
CA PRO A 326 -9.89 17.57 -0.95
C PRO A 326 -10.30 16.98 0.40
N ASP A 327 -9.38 17.06 1.37
CA ASP A 327 -9.68 16.66 2.74
C ASP A 327 -10.83 17.50 3.31
N GLY A 328 -11.77 16.83 3.98
CA GLY A 328 -13.00 17.44 4.48
C GLY A 328 -14.10 17.65 3.43
N TYR A 329 -13.88 17.31 2.15
CA TYR A 329 -14.94 17.35 1.13
C TYR A 329 -16.09 16.39 1.48
N LEU A 330 -15.77 15.23 2.08
CA LEU A 330 -16.75 14.23 2.48
C LEU A 330 -17.27 14.44 3.90
N LYS A 331 -16.96 15.55 4.59
CA LYS A 331 -17.37 15.79 5.98
C LYS A 331 -18.90 15.87 6.14
N ASP A 332 -19.59 16.38 5.12
CA ASP A 332 -21.04 16.59 5.12
C ASP A 332 -21.82 15.37 4.59
N PHE A 333 -21.11 14.28 4.26
CA PHE A 333 -21.72 13.02 3.85
C PHE A 333 -21.90 12.12 5.07
N ALA A 334 -23.14 11.71 5.34
CA ALA A 334 -23.43 10.76 6.41
C ALA A 334 -22.85 9.39 6.08
N VAL A 335 -22.12 8.79 7.03
CA VAL A 335 -21.58 7.43 6.86
C VAL A 335 -22.73 6.43 7.02
N SER A 336 -23.01 5.68 5.96
CA SER A 336 -23.97 4.58 6.02
C SER A 336 -23.25 3.26 6.30
N ARG A 337 -23.85 2.50 7.22
CA ARG A 337 -23.49 1.12 7.56
C ARG A 337 -24.55 0.12 7.13
N TRP A 338 -25.56 0.56 6.37
CA TRP A 338 -26.77 -0.20 6.11
C TRP A 338 -26.84 -0.65 4.66
N ILE A 339 -27.14 -1.93 4.45
CA ILE A 339 -27.26 -2.55 3.13
C ILE A 339 -28.52 -3.40 3.02
N LYS A 340 -29.02 -3.58 1.80
CA LYS A 340 -30.08 -4.54 1.47
C LYS A 340 -29.83 -5.19 0.12
N LEU A 341 -30.37 -6.38 -0.11
CA LEU A 341 -30.37 -6.99 -1.44
C LEU A 341 -31.38 -6.32 -2.35
N ALA A 342 -31.04 -6.17 -3.64
CA ALA A 342 -31.96 -5.61 -4.64
C ALA A 342 -33.28 -6.39 -4.77
N GLN A 343 -33.26 -7.70 -4.50
CA GLN A 343 -34.41 -8.60 -4.62
C GLN A 343 -35.12 -8.88 -3.29
N SER A 344 -34.64 -8.30 -2.17
CA SER A 344 -35.23 -8.50 -0.85
C SER A 344 -35.89 -7.21 -0.38
N ASP A 345 -37.18 -7.28 -0.09
CA ASP A 345 -37.93 -6.16 0.46
C ASP A 345 -37.94 -6.13 2.00
N SER A 346 -37.46 -7.20 2.65
CA SER A 346 -37.60 -7.37 4.11
C SER A 346 -36.32 -7.23 4.92
N SER A 347 -35.19 -7.76 4.42
CA SER A 347 -33.97 -7.87 5.24
C SER A 347 -33.01 -6.71 4.99
N ILE A 348 -32.75 -5.94 6.04
CA ILE A 348 -31.69 -4.93 6.11
C ILE A 348 -30.55 -5.51 6.95
N TYR A 349 -29.31 -5.20 6.57
CA TYR A 349 -28.13 -5.62 7.32
C TYR A 349 -27.30 -4.41 7.76
N GLU A 350 -26.80 -4.47 8.99
CA GLU A 350 -25.73 -3.61 9.49
C GLU A 350 -24.38 -4.21 9.10
N ILE A 351 -23.45 -3.38 8.63
CA ILE A 351 -22.02 -3.72 8.57
C ILE A 351 -21.33 -3.08 9.77
N ASP A 352 -20.77 -3.90 10.65
CA ASP A 352 -20.06 -3.43 11.85
C ASP A 352 -18.61 -3.00 11.54
N GLU A 353 -17.91 -2.53 12.58
CA GLU A 353 -16.51 -2.11 12.49
C GLU A 353 -15.55 -3.26 12.15
N ASN A 354 -15.96 -4.50 12.43
CA ASN A 354 -15.21 -5.73 12.12
C ASN A 354 -15.56 -6.32 10.75
N VAL A 355 -16.35 -5.59 9.93
CA VAL A 355 -16.74 -6.01 8.57
C VAL A 355 -17.65 -7.26 8.58
N GLN A 356 -18.44 -7.42 9.64
CA GLN A 356 -19.47 -8.45 9.74
C GLN A 356 -20.83 -7.89 9.34
N LYS A 357 -21.63 -8.71 8.63
CA LYS A 357 -23.04 -8.41 8.37
C LYS A 357 -23.90 -8.94 9.51
N HIS A 358 -24.78 -8.09 9.99
CA HIS A 358 -25.77 -8.42 11.02
C HIS A 358 -27.15 -8.17 10.47
N GLU A 359 -27.99 -9.20 10.38
CA GLU A 359 -29.38 -9.03 9.97
C GLU A 359 -30.15 -8.26 11.05
N THR A 360 -30.81 -7.17 10.66
CA THR A 360 -31.56 -6.35 11.61
C THR A 360 -32.90 -7.00 11.96
N ILE A 361 -33.17 -7.13 13.26
CA ILE A 361 -34.47 -7.50 13.81
C ILE A 361 -35.21 -6.20 14.13
N CYS A 362 -36.31 -5.96 13.43
CA CYS A 362 -37.18 -4.83 13.68
C CYS A 362 -38.19 -5.19 14.79
N ASN A 363 -38.42 -4.24 15.71
CA ASN A 363 -39.19 -4.49 16.93
C ASN A 363 -40.61 -5.01 16.58
N ASN A 364 -41.09 -6.03 17.31
CA ASN A 364 -42.30 -6.87 17.09
C ASN A 364 -42.14 -8.18 16.29
N GLY A 365 -40.93 -8.57 15.86
CA GLY A 365 -40.75 -9.84 15.11
C GLY A 365 -41.40 -9.83 13.71
N SER A 366 -41.76 -8.64 13.22
CA SER A 366 -42.22 -8.41 11.86
C SER A 366 -41.03 -8.42 10.89
N GLN A 367 -41.24 -8.94 9.68
CA GLN A 367 -40.28 -8.86 8.57
C GLN A 367 -40.34 -7.51 7.83
N ASP A 368 -41.33 -6.65 8.11
CA ASP A 368 -41.40 -5.31 7.52
C ASP A 368 -40.58 -4.30 8.34
N CYS A 369 -39.30 -4.22 8.02
CA CYS A 369 -38.38 -3.30 8.67
C CYS A 369 -38.53 -1.84 8.24
N PHE A 370 -39.13 -1.55 7.08
CA PHE A 370 -39.19 -0.19 6.54
C PHE A 370 -40.08 0.74 7.37
N THR A 371 -41.22 0.22 7.86
CA THR A 371 -42.14 0.99 8.71
C THR A 371 -41.49 1.39 10.04
N ILE A 372 -40.75 0.46 10.68
CA ILE A 372 -40.05 0.72 11.95
C ILE A 372 -38.83 1.62 11.75
N TRP A 373 -38.15 1.53 10.60
CA TRP A 373 -37.00 2.37 10.24
C TRP A 373 -37.31 3.85 10.38
N ASN A 374 -38.40 4.28 9.74
CA ASN A 374 -38.87 5.67 9.77
C ASN A 374 -39.29 6.09 11.18
N LEU A 375 -40.02 5.22 11.90
CA LEU A 375 -40.44 5.49 13.28
C LEU A 375 -39.24 5.71 14.21
N TYR A 376 -38.14 5.01 13.97
CA TYR A 376 -36.91 5.09 14.76
C TYR A 376 -36.00 6.23 14.31
N GLY A 377 -36.49 7.10 13.41
CA GLY A 377 -35.79 8.30 12.96
C GLY A 377 -34.60 8.03 12.06
N TRP A 378 -34.53 6.84 11.47
CA TRP A 378 -33.55 6.51 10.44
C TRP A 378 -34.05 6.93 9.07
N ASP A 379 -33.12 7.17 8.14
CA ASP A 379 -33.44 7.65 6.81
C ASP A 379 -33.35 6.48 5.82
N PRO A 380 -34.45 6.04 5.18
CA PRO A 380 -34.39 4.90 4.26
C PRO A 380 -33.44 5.14 3.07
N ASP A 381 -33.17 6.41 2.72
CA ASP A 381 -32.22 6.76 1.67
C ASP A 381 -30.76 6.46 2.06
N GLU A 382 -30.46 6.20 3.33
CA GLU A 382 -29.13 5.80 3.75
C GLU A 382 -28.79 4.35 3.38
N ILE A 383 -29.80 3.51 3.11
CA ILE A 383 -29.62 2.07 2.85
C ILE A 383 -29.07 1.86 1.43
N TYR A 384 -27.94 1.18 1.30
CA TYR A 384 -27.35 0.84 0.01
C TYR A 384 -27.93 -0.46 -0.52
N THR A 385 -28.32 -0.45 -1.80
CA THR A 385 -28.76 -1.68 -2.48
C THR A 385 -27.54 -2.38 -3.05
N ILE A 386 -27.37 -3.66 -2.74
CA ILE A 386 -26.24 -4.48 -3.15
C ILE A 386 -26.68 -5.78 -3.83
N ASN A 387 -25.73 -6.47 -4.47
CA ASN A 387 -25.92 -7.81 -5.01
C ASN A 387 -25.51 -8.91 -4.02
N GLU A 388 -25.83 -10.16 -4.35
CA GLU A 388 -25.54 -11.33 -3.51
C GLU A 388 -24.05 -11.54 -3.28
N LYS A 389 -23.21 -11.33 -4.32
CA LYS A 389 -21.75 -11.51 -4.20
C LYS A 389 -21.14 -10.59 -3.15
N GLU A 390 -21.59 -9.35 -3.10
CA GLU A 390 -21.15 -8.41 -2.08
C GLU A 390 -21.71 -8.80 -0.70
N LEU A 391 -22.97 -9.23 -0.61
CA LEU A 391 -23.53 -9.67 0.67
C LEU A 391 -22.73 -10.86 1.23
N GLU A 392 -22.36 -11.82 0.39
CA GLU A 392 -21.59 -13.02 0.74
C GLU A 392 -20.14 -12.71 1.16
N PHE A 393 -19.57 -11.60 0.71
CA PHE A 393 -18.24 -11.16 1.14
C PHE A 393 -18.16 -10.90 2.64
N TYR A 394 -19.24 -10.40 3.25
CA TYR A 394 -19.28 -10.12 4.68
C TYR A 394 -19.52 -11.40 5.49
N ALA A 395 -18.67 -11.61 6.51
CA ALA A 395 -18.87 -12.66 7.48
C ALA A 395 -20.19 -12.42 8.25
N ARG A 396 -20.96 -13.48 8.50
CA ARG A 396 -22.23 -13.37 9.23
C ARG A 396 -21.96 -13.24 10.73
N GLY A 397 -22.40 -12.14 11.32
CA GLY A 397 -22.47 -11.95 12.77
C GLY A 397 -23.84 -12.33 13.33
N GLU A 398 -24.02 -12.12 14.64
CA GLU A 398 -25.32 -12.30 15.29
C GLU A 398 -26.33 -11.25 14.82
N ASN A 399 -27.62 -11.59 14.80
CA ASN A 399 -28.66 -10.62 14.44
C ASN A 399 -28.72 -9.48 15.47
N VAL A 400 -28.98 -8.26 15.00
CA VAL A 400 -28.99 -7.05 15.84
C VAL A 400 -30.38 -6.44 15.89
N VAL A 401 -30.83 -6.02 17.07
CA VAL A 401 -32.10 -5.30 17.20
C VAL A 401 -31.90 -3.85 16.75
N LEU A 402 -32.76 -3.38 15.83
CA LEU A 402 -32.73 -1.98 15.39
C LEU A 402 -32.93 -1.05 16.59
N LYS A 403 -31.97 -0.15 16.82
CA LYS A 403 -32.06 0.89 17.86
C LYS A 403 -32.51 2.21 17.25
N PRO A 404 -33.11 3.14 18.01
CA PRO A 404 -33.37 4.50 17.54
C PRO A 404 -32.14 5.17 16.94
N SER A 405 -32.33 6.01 15.92
CA SER A 405 -31.24 6.76 15.32
C SER A 405 -30.66 7.76 16.31
N PRO A 406 -29.35 8.07 16.24
CA PRO A 406 -28.73 9.09 17.10
C PRO A 406 -29.40 10.46 16.98
N ASN A 407 -30.08 10.73 15.87
CA ASN A 407 -30.77 11.99 15.61
C ASN A 407 -32.16 12.05 16.24
N LEU A 408 -32.77 10.91 16.57
CA LEU A 408 -34.06 10.85 17.27
C LEU A 408 -33.93 11.07 18.78
N ALA A 409 -32.73 10.85 19.34
CA ALA A 409 -32.44 11.02 20.77
C ALA A 409 -32.08 12.47 21.17
N LYS A 410 -32.19 13.42 20.25
CA LYS A 410 -32.08 14.87 20.47
C LYS A 410 -33.44 15.51 20.29
#